data_AF-A0A2M8CY06-F1
#
_entry.id   AF-A0A2M8CY06-F1
#
_cell.length_a   1.000
_cell.length_b   1.000
_cell.length_c   1.000
_cell.angle_alpha   90.00
_cell.angle_beta   90.00
_cell.angle_gamma   90.00
#
_symmetry.space_group_name_H-M   'P 1'
#
loop_
_entity.id
_entity.type
_entity.pdbx_description
1 polymer ?
#
loop_
_entity_poly.entity_id
_entity_poly.type
_entity_poly.pdbx_seq_one_letter_code
_entity_poly.pdbx_strand_id
1 'polypeptide(L)'
;MGLRRKKKKISGRGQVIGIACFFTAIVFAPTTIVLFIGMIPTIVAALLDRSDKGAKALTVGAMNLAGCTPFLIDLWIRSHTPEMAIKIIADPLTIIVIYSAAGIGYLISWSMSGIVGTIMVQRSVSRMKDIEKRQEALVERWGQEVTGEIPIDSEGFPLETEEKISEGDENGQKKKK
;
A
#
# COMPACT_ATOMS: atom_id res chain seq x y z
N MET A 1 -15.33 28.29 -3.12
CA MET A 1 -14.23 28.79 -2.24
C MET A 1 -12.97 28.01 -2.58
N GLY A 2 -12.08 28.57 -3.41
CA GLY A 2 -10.94 27.86 -3.98
C GLY A 2 -9.76 27.75 -3.01
N LEU A 3 -9.34 26.52 -2.68
CA LEU A 3 -8.15 26.26 -1.86
C LEU A 3 -6.88 26.69 -2.63
N ARG A 4 -6.34 27.88 -2.30
CA ARG A 4 -5.01 28.31 -2.78
C ARG A 4 -3.93 27.40 -2.17
N ARG A 5 -3.41 26.46 -2.96
CA ARG A 5 -2.20 25.69 -2.58
C ARG A 5 -1.04 26.66 -2.34
N LYS A 6 -0.56 26.76 -1.09
CA LYS A 6 0.66 27.52 -0.76
C LYS A 6 1.84 26.90 -1.52
N LYS A 7 2.52 27.69 -2.35
CA LYS A 7 3.77 27.27 -3.00
C LYS A 7 4.81 27.00 -1.93
N LYS A 8 5.22 25.74 -1.77
CA LYS A 8 6.32 25.33 -0.89
C LYS A 8 7.61 25.97 -1.43
N LYS A 9 8.19 26.93 -0.70
CA LYS A 9 9.51 27.49 -1.07
C LYS A 9 10.54 26.37 -0.93
N ILE A 10 11.38 26.21 -1.96
CA ILE A 10 12.48 25.25 -1.95
C ILE A 10 13.44 25.69 -0.83
N SER A 11 13.68 24.79 0.13
CA SER A 11 14.63 25.03 1.23
C SER A 11 16.04 25.24 0.69
N GLY A 12 16.87 26.06 1.34
CA GLY A 12 18.24 26.35 0.87
C GLY A 12 19.08 25.09 0.62
N ARG A 13 18.85 24.01 1.38
CA ARG A 13 19.47 22.69 1.15
C ARG A 13 19.03 22.08 -0.19
N GLY A 14 17.76 22.24 -0.56
CA GLY A 14 17.22 21.77 -1.84
C GLY A 14 17.79 22.54 -3.04
N GLN A 15 18.08 23.82 -2.88
CA GLN A 15 18.73 24.62 -3.93
C GLN A 15 20.18 24.17 -4.17
N VAL A 16 20.92 23.89 -3.10
CA VAL A 16 22.30 23.35 -3.21
C VAL A 16 22.30 21.97 -3.87
N ILE A 17 21.38 21.08 -3.49
CA ILE A 17 21.23 19.75 -4.12
C ILE A 17 20.89 19.91 -5.61
N GLY A 18 19.96 20.80 -5.95
CA GLY A 18 19.57 21.05 -7.34
C GLY A 18 20.74 21.54 -8.21
N ILE A 19 21.54 22.48 -7.69
CA ILE A 19 22.74 22.99 -8.38
C ILE A 19 23.77 21.88 -8.56
N ALA A 20 24.05 21.10 -7.51
CA ALA A 20 24.99 19.98 -7.59
C ALA A 20 24.54 18.93 -8.62
N CYS A 21 23.25 18.55 -8.63
CA CYS A 21 22.70 17.64 -9.63
C CYS A 21 22.84 18.17 -11.06
N PHE A 22 22.64 19.47 -11.28
CA PHE A 22 22.79 20.09 -12.59
C PHE A 22 24.24 20.02 -13.09
N PHE A 23 25.22 20.33 -12.24
CA PHE A 23 26.64 20.20 -12.61
C PHE A 23 27.02 18.75 -12.92
N THR A 24 26.57 17.79 -12.10
CA THR A 24 26.81 16.36 -12.36
C THR A 24 26.18 15.90 -13.67
N ALA A 25 24.99 16.39 -14.00
CA ALA A 25 24.31 16.07 -15.26
C ALA A 25 25.09 16.56 -16.49
N ILE A 26 25.78 17.71 -16.40
CA ILE A 26 26.65 18.21 -17.46
C ILE A 26 27.90 17.34 -17.61
N VAL A 27 28.56 16.99 -16.50
CA VAL A 27 29.77 16.15 -16.51
C VAL A 27 29.48 14.76 -17.07
N PHE A 28 28.32 14.19 -16.74
CA PHE A 28 27.86 12.89 -17.24
C PHE A 28 26.76 13.05 -18.31
N ALA A 29 26.99 13.94 -19.28
CA ALA A 29 26.01 14.24 -20.32
C ALA A 29 25.48 13.00 -21.08
N PRO A 30 26.33 12.06 -21.57
CA PRO A 30 25.84 10.88 -22.28
C PRO A 30 24.92 10.00 -21.42
N THR A 31 25.30 9.79 -20.15
CA THR A 31 24.53 8.96 -19.20
C THR A 31 23.21 9.62 -18.82
N THR A 32 23.22 10.95 -18.67
CA THR A 32 22.02 11.73 -18.38
C THR A 32 21.01 11.65 -19.52
N ILE A 33 21.46 11.70 -20.78
CA ILE A 33 20.58 11.59 -21.96
C ILE A 33 19.85 10.24 -21.97
N VAL A 34 20.58 9.13 -21.76
CA VAL A 34 19.98 7.77 -21.68
C VAL A 34 18.98 7.66 -20.54
N LEU A 35 19.37 8.08 -19.34
CA LEU A 35 18.51 7.99 -18.16
C LEU A 35 17.29 8.90 -18.27
N PHE A 36 17.41 10.08 -18.89
CA PHE A 36 16.30 11.02 -19.01
C PHE A 36 15.11 10.41 -19.77
N ILE A 37 15.40 9.66 -20.84
CA ILE A 37 14.37 9.01 -21.65
C ILE A 37 14.02 7.63 -21.06
N GLY A 38 15.02 6.84 -20.67
CA GLY A 38 14.81 5.50 -20.10
C GLY A 38 14.03 5.51 -18.78
N MET A 39 14.16 6.56 -17.96
CA MET A 39 13.52 6.65 -16.65
C MET A 39 12.12 7.27 -16.66
N ILE A 40 11.55 7.61 -17.83
CA ILE A 40 10.18 8.15 -17.94
C ILE A 40 9.14 7.29 -17.21
N PRO A 41 9.11 5.95 -17.36
CA PRO A 41 8.15 5.10 -16.65
C PRO A 41 8.24 5.21 -15.13
N THR A 42 9.44 5.44 -14.59
CA THR A 42 9.68 5.64 -13.15
C THR A 42 9.16 6.99 -12.68
N ILE A 43 9.33 8.04 -13.48
CA ILE A 43 8.75 9.38 -13.17
C ILE A 43 7.23 9.26 -13.12
N VAL A 44 6.62 8.59 -14.10
CA VAL A 44 5.18 8.32 -14.11
C VAL A 44 4.76 7.52 -12.88
N ALA A 45 5.52 6.49 -12.50
CA ALA A 45 5.25 5.70 -11.30
C ALA A 45 5.29 6.57 -10.03
N ALA A 46 6.30 7.43 -9.90
CA ALA A 46 6.47 8.33 -8.75
C ALA A 46 5.37 9.38 -8.65
N LEU A 47 4.87 9.89 -9.78
CA LEU A 47 3.76 10.85 -9.81
C LEU A 47 2.41 10.21 -9.49
N LEU A 48 2.23 8.95 -9.89
CA LEU A 48 0.99 8.20 -9.67
C LEU A 48 0.99 7.37 -8.38
N ASP A 49 2.10 7.32 -7.66
CA ASP A 49 2.20 6.54 -6.44
C ASP A 49 1.31 7.14 -5.34
N ARG A 50 0.30 6.37 -4.93
CA ARG A 50 -0.59 6.69 -3.81
C ARG A 50 -0.21 5.92 -2.54
N SER A 51 0.84 5.11 -2.58
CA SER A 51 1.30 4.37 -1.41
C SER A 51 1.99 5.32 -0.43
N ASP A 52 1.71 5.14 0.86
CA ASP A 52 2.18 6.00 1.95
C ASP A 52 3.72 6.14 2.00
N LYS A 53 4.43 5.10 1.53
CA LYS A 53 5.91 5.02 1.55
C LYS A 53 6.57 5.06 0.17
N GLY A 54 5.82 5.31 -0.92
CA GLY A 54 6.39 5.34 -2.26
C GLY A 54 6.90 3.97 -2.76
N ALA A 55 6.31 2.88 -2.27
CA ALA A 55 6.78 1.52 -2.54
C ALA A 55 6.67 1.16 -4.03
N LYS A 56 5.62 1.60 -4.71
CA LYS A 56 5.42 1.36 -6.15
C LYS A 56 6.46 2.10 -6.98
N ALA A 57 6.71 3.36 -6.65
CA ALA A 57 7.74 4.16 -7.30
C ALA A 57 9.12 3.52 -7.15
N LEU A 58 9.43 2.99 -5.95
CA LEU A 58 10.70 2.31 -5.68
C LEU A 58 10.85 1.01 -6.46
N THR A 59 9.83 0.13 -6.49
CA THR A 59 9.92 -1.15 -7.22
C THR A 59 10.01 -0.95 -8.73
N VAL A 60 9.17 -0.06 -9.28
CA VAL A 60 9.21 0.27 -10.71
C VAL A 60 10.54 0.97 -11.05
N GLY A 61 11.01 1.86 -10.19
CA GLY A 61 12.29 2.55 -10.35
C GLY A 61 13.48 1.60 -10.37
N ALA A 62 13.55 0.66 -9.41
CA ALA A 62 14.61 -0.33 -9.36
C ALA A 62 14.60 -1.24 -10.58
N MET A 63 13.42 -1.72 -11.00
CA MET A 63 13.31 -2.61 -12.15
C MET A 63 13.61 -1.89 -13.47
N ASN A 64 13.13 -0.66 -13.63
CA ASN A 64 13.43 0.15 -14.81
C ASN A 64 14.92 0.51 -14.91
N LEU A 65 15.55 0.85 -13.77
CA LEU A 65 16.98 1.10 -13.72
C LEU A 65 17.78 -0.16 -14.07
N ALA A 66 17.36 -1.33 -13.58
CA ALA A 66 17.97 -2.61 -13.96
C ALA A 66 17.86 -2.88 -15.48
N GLY A 67 16.74 -2.49 -16.11
CA GLY A 67 16.59 -2.51 -17.57
C GLY A 67 17.49 -1.53 -18.31
N CYS A 68 17.80 -0.37 -17.73
CA CYS A 68 18.76 0.59 -18.28
C CYS A 68 20.22 0.12 -18.15
N THR A 69 20.55 -0.64 -17.11
CA THR A 69 21.92 -1.05 -16.77
C THR A 69 22.75 -1.61 -17.93
N PRO A 70 22.29 -2.60 -18.74
CA PRO A 70 23.10 -3.14 -19.82
C PRO A 70 23.50 -2.08 -20.85
N PHE A 71 22.60 -1.14 -21.15
CA PHE A 71 22.84 -0.05 -22.10
C PHE A 71 23.76 1.04 -21.52
N LEU A 72 23.68 1.28 -20.20
CA LEU A 72 24.61 2.17 -19.51
C LEU A 72 26.03 1.58 -19.49
N ILE A 73 26.16 0.28 -19.23
CA ILE A 73 27.44 -0.41 -19.28
C ILE A 73 28.01 -0.36 -20.70
N ASP A 74 27.21 -0.60 -21.73
CA ASP A 74 27.65 -0.52 -23.13
C ASP A 74 28.14 0.89 -23.49
N LEU A 75 27.41 1.92 -23.07
CA LEU A 75 27.80 3.32 -23.24
C LEU A 75 29.13 3.63 -22.54
N TRP A 76 29.33 3.10 -21.33
CA TRP A 76 30.53 3.37 -20.55
C TRP A 76 31.77 2.66 -21.10
N ILE A 77 31.62 1.40 -21.53
CA ILE A 77 32.74 0.59 -22.00
C ILE A 77 33.14 0.97 -23.43
N ARG A 78 32.18 1.22 -24.32
CA ARG A 78 32.48 1.45 -25.74
C ARG A 78 32.93 2.86 -26.04
N SER A 79 32.12 3.84 -25.67
CA SER A 79 32.38 5.25 -25.99
C SER A 79 31.44 6.14 -25.19
N HIS A 80 32.00 6.88 -24.24
CA HIS A 80 31.29 7.91 -23.47
C HIS A 80 31.02 9.17 -24.32
N THR A 81 30.37 9.01 -25.46
CA THR A 81 30.06 10.09 -26.41
C THR A 81 28.55 10.36 -26.45
N PRO A 82 28.13 11.64 -26.56
CA PRO A 82 26.72 11.99 -26.71
C PRO A 82 26.06 11.35 -27.94
N GLU A 83 26.80 11.17 -29.03
CA GLU A 83 26.32 10.56 -30.27
C GLU A 83 25.94 9.09 -30.04
N MET A 84 26.74 8.35 -29.28
CA MET A 84 26.44 6.97 -28.92
C MET A 84 25.20 6.88 -28.01
N ALA A 85 25.06 7.80 -27.05
CA ALA A 85 23.87 7.86 -26.20
C ALA A 85 22.58 8.08 -27.02
N ILE A 86 22.61 8.99 -28.00
CA ILE A 86 21.48 9.22 -28.90
C ILE A 86 21.20 7.96 -29.73
N LYS A 87 22.24 7.30 -30.26
CA LYS A 87 22.09 6.06 -31.03
C LYS A 87 21.44 4.94 -30.23
N ILE A 88 21.84 4.75 -28.97
CA ILE A 88 21.27 3.75 -28.05
C ILE A 88 19.77 3.98 -27.86
N ILE A 89 19.36 5.23 -27.65
CA ILE A 89 17.95 5.59 -27.42
C ILE A 89 17.12 5.54 -28.70
N ALA A 90 17.72 5.90 -29.83
CA ALA A 90 17.07 5.87 -31.13
C ALA A 90 16.78 4.43 -31.60
N ASP A 91 17.45 3.42 -31.03
CA ASP A 91 17.14 2.02 -31.28
C ASP A 91 15.82 1.62 -30.60
N PRO A 92 14.80 1.20 -31.37
CA PRO A 92 13.52 0.75 -30.82
C PRO A 92 13.65 -0.43 -29.85
N LEU A 93 14.61 -1.34 -30.09
CA LEU A 93 14.80 -2.51 -29.23
C LEU A 93 15.25 -2.10 -27.83
N THR A 94 16.12 -1.09 -27.72
CA THR A 94 16.56 -0.54 -26.43
C THR A 94 15.36 -0.08 -25.61
N ILE A 95 14.48 0.72 -26.20
CA ILE A 95 13.31 1.27 -25.52
C ILE A 95 12.34 0.16 -25.09
N ILE A 96 12.12 -0.83 -25.95
CA ILE A 96 11.27 -1.99 -25.62
C ILE A 96 11.83 -2.74 -24.41
N VAL A 97 13.14 -2.99 -24.37
CA VAL A 97 13.77 -3.70 -23.24
C VAL A 97 13.64 -2.89 -21.94
N ILE A 98 13.98 -1.60 -21.97
CA ILE A 98 13.88 -0.73 -20.79
C ILE A 98 12.43 -0.66 -20.28
N TYR A 99 11.48 -0.43 -21.17
CA TYR A 99 10.08 -0.25 -20.78
C TYR A 99 9.41 -1.56 -20.40
N SER A 100 9.83 -2.70 -20.96
CA SER A 100 9.37 -4.02 -20.50
C SER A 100 9.85 -4.31 -19.08
N ALA A 101 11.10 -3.96 -18.73
CA ALA A 101 11.59 -4.04 -17.37
C ALA A 101 10.76 -3.16 -16.42
N ALA A 102 10.47 -1.91 -16.80
CA ALA A 102 9.56 -1.06 -16.03
C ALA A 102 8.16 -1.69 -15.87
N GLY A 103 7.62 -2.27 -16.95
CA GLY A 103 6.35 -2.98 -16.96
C GLY A 103 6.32 -4.15 -15.97
N ILE A 104 7.39 -4.94 -15.90
CA ILE A 104 7.55 -6.01 -14.90
C ILE A 104 7.49 -5.41 -13.48
N GLY A 105 8.14 -4.26 -13.26
CA GLY A 105 8.05 -3.54 -11.98
C GLY A 105 6.61 -3.16 -11.61
N TYR A 106 5.79 -2.76 -12.58
CA TYR A 106 4.36 -2.49 -12.38
C TYR A 106 3.58 -3.76 -12.03
N LEU A 107 3.85 -4.87 -12.73
CA LEU A 107 3.22 -6.16 -12.46
C LEU A 107 3.52 -6.64 -11.04
N ILE A 108 4.77 -6.52 -10.58
CA ILE A 108 5.17 -6.87 -9.22
C ILE A 108 4.44 -6.00 -8.18
N SER A 109 4.36 -4.69 -8.42
CA SER A 109 3.65 -3.79 -7.50
C SER A 109 2.16 -4.11 -7.40
N TRP A 110 1.53 -4.44 -8.54
CA TRP A 110 0.13 -4.82 -8.58
C TRP A 110 -0.13 -6.16 -7.89
N SER A 111 0.67 -7.19 -8.17
CA SER A 111 0.54 -8.51 -7.53
C SER A 111 0.73 -8.43 -6.02
N MET A 112 1.72 -7.66 -5.56
CA MET A 112 1.95 -7.45 -4.13
C MET A 112 0.76 -6.80 -3.44
N SER A 113 0.12 -5.82 -4.09
CA SER A 113 -1.08 -5.15 -3.55
C SER A 113 -2.23 -6.15 -3.37
N GLY A 114 -2.42 -7.07 -4.34
CA GLY A 114 -3.41 -8.14 -4.24
C GLY A 114 -3.13 -9.11 -3.09
N ILE A 115 -1.88 -9.57 -2.96
CA ILE A 115 -1.46 -10.50 -1.88
C ILE A 115 -1.68 -9.87 -0.51
N VAL A 116 -1.26 -8.62 -0.32
CA VAL A 116 -1.43 -7.90 0.95
C VAL A 116 -2.91 -7.76 1.30
N GLY A 117 -3.76 -7.43 0.32
CA GLY A 117 -5.21 -7.37 0.50
C GLY A 117 -5.78 -8.68 1.05
N THR A 118 -5.43 -9.81 0.43
CA THR A 118 -5.88 -11.14 0.88
C THR A 118 -5.41 -11.47 2.29
N ILE A 119 -4.14 -11.18 2.63
CA ILE A 119 -3.60 -11.41 3.98
C ILE A 119 -4.34 -10.54 5.01
N MET A 120 -4.67 -9.29 4.68
CA MET A 120 -5.42 -8.41 5.59
C MET A 120 -6.83 -8.94 5.86
N VAL A 121 -7.52 -9.44 4.83
CA VAL A 121 -8.84 -10.08 5.00
C VAL A 121 -8.73 -11.33 5.87
N GLN A 122 -7.77 -12.22 5.59
CA GLN A 122 -7.57 -13.44 6.37
C GLN A 122 -7.25 -13.15 7.84
N ARG A 123 -6.39 -12.15 8.12
CA ARG A 123 -6.10 -11.69 9.48
C ARG A 123 -7.35 -11.15 10.19
N SER A 124 -8.18 -10.41 9.46
CA SER A 124 -9.44 -9.87 10.00
C SER A 124 -10.40 -10.99 10.39
N VAL A 125 -10.55 -12.01 9.54
CA VAL A 125 -11.35 -13.20 9.84
C VAL A 125 -10.80 -13.98 11.04
N SER A 126 -9.48 -14.20 11.11
CA SER A 126 -8.86 -14.85 12.26
C SER A 126 -9.13 -14.08 13.56
N ARG A 127 -9.00 -12.76 13.52
CA ARG A 127 -9.27 -11.89 14.67
C ARG A 127 -10.74 -11.95 15.10
N MET A 128 -11.69 -12.01 14.16
CA MET A 128 -13.11 -12.19 14.48
C MET A 128 -13.34 -13.51 15.21
N LYS A 129 -12.77 -14.62 14.72
CA LYS A 129 -12.87 -15.94 15.39
C LYS A 129 -12.27 -15.94 16.79
N ASP A 130 -11.15 -15.25 16.98
CA ASP A 130 -10.53 -15.10 18.31
C ASP A 130 -11.40 -14.31 19.27
N ILE A 131 -12.15 -13.30 18.77
CA ILE A 131 -13.09 -12.52 19.56
C ILE A 131 -14.32 -13.36 19.91
N GLU A 132 -14.91 -14.05 18.93
CA GLU A 132 -16.06 -14.93 19.10
C GLU A 132 -15.78 -16.02 20.14
N LYS A 133 -14.63 -16.70 20.04
CA LYS A 133 -14.19 -17.69 21.05
C LYS A 133 -14.06 -17.11 22.46
N ARG A 134 -13.64 -15.84 22.58
CA ARG A 134 -13.58 -15.15 23.88
C ARG A 134 -14.97 -14.80 24.39
N GLN A 135 -15.89 -14.41 23.51
CA GLN A 135 -17.28 -14.16 23.86
C GLN A 135 -17.95 -15.45 24.35
N GLU A 136 -17.80 -16.56 23.63
CA GLU A 136 -18.31 -17.87 24.05
C GLU A 136 -17.80 -18.27 25.44
N ALA A 137 -16.50 -18.12 25.69
CA ALA A 137 -15.91 -18.44 26.99
C ALA A 137 -16.40 -17.52 28.12
N LEU A 138 -16.79 -16.28 27.81
CA LEU A 138 -17.42 -15.37 28.77
C LEU A 138 -18.87 -15.77 29.04
N VAL A 139 -19.63 -16.12 28.00
CA VAL A 139 -21.02 -16.59 28.11
C VAL A 139 -21.10 -17.88 28.93
N GLU A 140 -20.17 -18.82 28.74
CA GLU A 140 -20.10 -20.05 29.54
C GLU A 140 -19.91 -19.78 31.04
N ARG A 141 -19.06 -18.79 31.38
CA ARG A 141 -18.70 -18.48 32.77
C ARG A 141 -19.68 -17.56 33.48
N TRP A 142 -20.32 -16.65 32.74
CA TRP A 142 -21.09 -15.55 33.29
C TRP A 142 -22.56 -15.54 32.82
N GLY A 143 -22.96 -16.48 31.97
CA GLY A 143 -24.30 -16.54 31.39
C GLY A 143 -24.48 -15.62 30.17
N GLN A 144 -25.66 -15.70 29.53
CA GLN A 144 -25.98 -14.94 28.32
C GLN A 144 -26.09 -13.42 28.53
N GLU A 145 -26.10 -12.96 29.78
CA GLU A 145 -26.22 -11.54 30.14
C GLU A 145 -25.01 -10.71 29.67
N VAL A 146 -23.86 -11.33 29.45
CA VAL A 146 -22.61 -10.65 29.04
C VAL A 146 -22.50 -10.46 27.52
N THR A 147 -23.39 -11.06 26.73
CA THR A 147 -23.36 -10.96 25.25
C THR A 147 -23.72 -9.56 24.75
N GLY A 148 -24.44 -8.78 25.55
CA GLY A 148 -24.94 -7.45 25.17
C GLY A 148 -26.10 -7.47 24.15
N GLU A 149 -26.64 -8.66 23.87
CA GLU A 149 -27.79 -8.88 22.97
C GLU A 149 -29.14 -8.76 23.69
N ILE A 150 -29.15 -8.86 25.02
CA ILE A 150 -30.38 -8.75 25.82
C ILE A 150 -30.75 -7.27 25.94
N PRO A 151 -32.00 -6.86 25.60
CA PRO A 151 -32.43 -5.49 25.81
C PRO A 151 -32.42 -5.17 27.30
N ILE A 152 -31.81 -4.03 27.63
CA ILE A 152 -31.51 -3.63 29.00
C ILE A 152 -32.51 -2.56 29.45
N ASP A 153 -32.95 -2.58 30.70
CA ASP A 153 -33.78 -1.52 31.27
C ASP A 153 -32.98 -0.22 31.50
N SER A 154 -33.64 0.84 32.00
CA SER A 154 -32.99 2.13 32.27
C SER A 154 -31.91 2.07 33.37
N GLU A 155 -31.92 1.02 34.19
CA GLU A 155 -31.01 0.80 35.32
C GLU A 155 -29.85 -0.15 34.96
N GLY A 156 -29.87 -0.74 33.77
CA GLY A 156 -28.80 -1.60 33.28
C GLY A 156 -28.99 -3.10 33.57
N PHE A 157 -30.20 -3.54 33.94
CA PHE A 157 -30.53 -4.96 34.13
C PHE A 157 -31.19 -5.56 32.88
N PRO A 158 -30.93 -6.85 32.58
CA PRO A 158 -31.56 -7.54 31.45
C PRO A 158 -33.09 -7.62 31.64
N LEU A 159 -33.85 -7.17 30.64
CA LEU A 159 -35.29 -7.38 30.60
C LEU A 159 -35.53 -8.89 30.46
N GLU A 160 -36.18 -9.52 31.45
CA GLU A 160 -36.47 -10.94 31.43
C GLU A 160 -37.26 -11.30 30.16
N THR A 161 -36.66 -12.08 29.26
CA THR A 161 -37.37 -12.65 28.11
C THR A 161 -38.49 -13.57 28.63
N GLU A 162 -39.69 -13.45 28.07
CA GLU A 162 -40.96 -14.03 28.53
C GLU A 162 -40.96 -15.55 28.86
N GLU A 163 -39.94 -16.31 28.46
CA GLU A 163 -39.82 -17.76 28.74
C GLU A 163 -39.71 -18.12 30.23
N LYS A 164 -39.16 -17.25 31.09
CA LYS A 164 -39.09 -17.55 32.54
C LYS A 164 -40.41 -17.38 33.28
N ILE A 165 -41.38 -16.67 32.69
CA ILE A 165 -42.67 -16.39 33.34
C ILE A 165 -43.55 -17.67 33.35
N SER A 166 -43.47 -18.53 32.33
CA SER A 166 -44.33 -19.73 32.25
C SER A 166 -43.94 -20.85 33.22
N GLU A 167 -42.67 -20.99 33.62
CA GLU A 167 -42.26 -22.04 34.58
C GLU A 167 -42.43 -21.62 36.05
N GLY A 168 -42.36 -20.32 36.35
CA GLY A 168 -42.52 -19.78 37.70
C GLY A 168 -43.97 -19.83 38.22
N ASP A 169 -44.94 -19.60 37.34
CA ASP A 169 -46.36 -19.53 37.71
C ASP A 169 -47.01 -20.91 37.94
N GLU A 170 -46.59 -21.97 37.22
CA GLU A 170 -47.12 -23.32 37.46
C GLU A 170 -46.67 -23.91 38.81
N ASN A 171 -45.42 -23.64 39.22
CA ASN A 171 -44.86 -24.19 40.46
C ASN A 171 -45.35 -23.42 41.71
N GLY A 172 -45.76 -22.16 41.56
CA GLY A 172 -46.41 -21.35 42.60
C GLY A 172 -47.88 -21.75 42.86
N GLN A 173 -48.60 -22.25 41.84
CA GLN A 173 -49.99 -22.69 42.00
C GLN A 173 -50.13 -24.09 42.62
N LYS A 174 -49.19 -25.02 42.38
CA LYS A 174 -49.23 -26.37 42.98
C LYS A 174 -48.96 -26.43 44.48
N LYS A 175 -48.40 -25.38 45.10
CA LYS A 175 -48.17 -25.30 46.56
C LYS A 175 -49.34 -24.72 47.37
N LYS A 176 -50.44 -24.31 46.73
CA LYS A 176 -51.61 -23.68 47.37
C LYS A 176 -52.87 -24.55 47.41
N LYS A 177 -52.77 -25.87 47.16
CA LYS A 177 -53.87 -26.82 47.38
C LYS A 177 -53.44 -27.94 48.31
#